data_AF-A0AAW4YCE6-F1
#
_entry.id   AF-A0AAW4YCE6-F1
#
_cell.length_a   1.000
_cell.length_b   1.000
_cell.length_c   1.000
_cell.angle_alpha   90.00
_cell.angle_beta   90.00
_cell.angle_gamma   90.00
#
_symmetry.space_group_name_H-M   'P 1'
#
loop_
_entity.id
_entity.type
_entity.pdbx_description
1 polymer ?
#
loop_
_entity_poly.entity_id
_entity_poly.type
_entity_poly.pdbx_seq_one_letter_code
_entity_poly.pdbx_strand_id
1 'polypeptide(L)'
;TLSLVVGFMAWSIIAPLMPFIKQDVNVTEGQISIILAIPVILGSVLRVPFGYLTNIVGAKWVFFTSFIVLLFPIFFLSQAQTPGMLMASGFFLGVGGAIFSVGVTSVPKYFPKGKVGLANGI
;
A
#
# COMPACT_ATOMS: atom_id res chain seq x y z
N THR A 1 12.03 2.42 -8.49
CA THR A 1 11.20 1.39 -9.17
C THR A 1 10.89 0.20 -8.28
N LEU A 2 11.87 -0.60 -7.81
CA LEU A 2 11.58 -1.78 -6.97
C LEU A 2 10.73 -1.47 -5.73
N SER A 3 11.00 -0.37 -5.02
CA SER A 3 10.18 0.04 -3.87
C SER A 3 8.72 0.33 -4.23
N LEU A 4 8.45 0.86 -5.44
CA LEU A 4 7.08 1.07 -5.90
C LEU A 4 6.38 -0.26 -6.17
N VAL A 5 7.08 -1.20 -6.82
CA VAL A 5 6.55 -2.55 -7.09
C VAL A 5 6.20 -3.24 -5.78
N VAL A 6 7.14 -3.31 -4.83
CA VAL A 6 6.91 -3.96 -3.53
C VAL A 6 5.82 -3.27 -2.72
N GLY A 7 5.79 -1.93 -2.70
CA GLY A 7 4.73 -1.17 -2.04
C GLY A 7 3.34 -1.44 -2.64
N PHE A 8 3.26 -1.55 -3.96
CA PHE A 8 2.02 -1.87 -4.66
C PHE A 8 1.58 -3.32 -4.42
N MET A 9 2.54 -4.26 -4.38
CA MET A 9 2.28 -5.66 -4.01
C MET A 9 1.70 -5.75 -2.61
N ALA A 10 2.30 -5.06 -1.62
CA ALA A 10 1.80 -5.03 -0.25
C ALA A 10 0.39 -4.43 -0.17
N TRP A 11 0.13 -3.32 -0.89
CA TRP A 11 -1.17 -2.68 -0.91
C TRP A 11 -2.26 -3.58 -1.51
N SER A 12 -1.94 -4.32 -2.57
CA SER A 12 -2.90 -5.11 -3.35
C SER A 12 -2.98 -6.57 -2.91
N ILE A 13 -2.22 -7.00 -1.90
CA ILE A 13 -1.99 -8.44 -1.58
C ILE A 13 -3.27 -9.21 -1.24
N ILE A 14 -4.29 -8.55 -0.69
CA ILE A 14 -5.52 -9.22 -0.26
C ILE A 14 -6.34 -9.71 -1.46
N ALA A 15 -6.39 -8.95 -2.56
CA ALA A 15 -7.21 -9.29 -3.73
C ALA A 15 -6.86 -10.67 -4.35
N PRO A 16 -5.59 -10.98 -4.67
CA PRO A 16 -5.23 -12.30 -5.19
C PRO A 16 -5.31 -13.41 -4.13
N LEU A 17 -5.20 -13.09 -2.83
CA LEU A 17 -5.31 -14.08 -1.75
C LEU A 17 -6.75 -14.38 -1.34
N MET A 18 -7.71 -13.52 -1.68
CA MET A 18 -9.10 -13.63 -1.26
C MET A 18 -9.73 -15.03 -1.54
N PRO A 19 -9.51 -15.68 -2.70
CA PRO A 19 -10.04 -17.03 -2.94
C PRO A 19 -9.57 -18.08 -1.93
N PHE A 20 -8.35 -17.93 -1.40
CA PHE A 20 -7.78 -18.81 -0.37
C PHE A 20 -8.27 -18.41 1.01
N ILE A 21 -8.30 -17.12 1.32
CA ILE A 21 -8.81 -16.59 2.60
C ILE A 21 -10.25 -17.07 2.87
N LYS A 22 -11.09 -17.14 1.84
CA LYS A 22 -12.48 -17.64 1.96
C LYS A 22 -12.59 -19.11 2.36
N GLN A 23 -11.53 -19.90 2.20
CA GLN A 23 -11.51 -21.31 2.60
C GLN A 23 -11.36 -21.45 4.12
N ASP A 24 -10.66 -20.50 4.75
CA ASP A 24 -10.33 -20.53 6.18
C ASP A 24 -11.20 -19.58 7.01
N VAL A 25 -11.68 -18.48 6.42
CA VAL A 25 -12.47 -17.43 7.09
C VAL A 25 -13.82 -17.29 6.39
N ASN A 26 -14.91 -17.44 7.14
CA ASN A 26 -16.25 -17.21 6.62
C ASN A 26 -16.50 -15.70 6.44
N VAL A 27 -16.51 -15.26 5.19
CA VAL A 27 -16.75 -13.86 4.78
C VAL A 27 -17.88 -13.80 3.76
N THR A 28 -18.83 -12.88 3.99
CA THR A 28 -19.92 -12.62 3.04
C THR A 28 -19.45 -11.78 1.86
N GLU A 29 -20.16 -11.82 0.73
CA GLU A 29 -19.83 -11.01 -0.47
C GLU A 29 -19.75 -9.51 -0.19
N GLY A 30 -20.63 -9.00 0.68
CA GLY A 30 -20.58 -7.62 1.15
C GLY A 30 -19.31 -7.32 1.95
N GLN A 31 -18.89 -8.22 2.84
CA GLN A 31 -17.65 -8.05 3.61
C GLN A 31 -16.42 -8.10 2.73
N ILE A 32 -16.39 -8.97 1.72
CA ILE A 32 -15.30 -9.07 0.74
C ILE A 32 -15.12 -7.73 0.02
N SER A 33 -16.22 -7.15 -0.47
CA SER A 33 -16.19 -5.84 -1.13
C SER A 33 -15.59 -4.76 -0.23
N ILE A 34 -15.96 -4.74 1.05
CA ILE A 34 -15.41 -3.79 2.03
C ILE A 34 -13.91 -4.07 2.29
N ILE A 35 -13.52 -5.32 2.50
CA ILE A 35 -12.13 -5.72 2.76
C ILE A 35 -11.21 -5.31 1.60
N LEU A 36 -11.68 -5.41 0.35
CA LEU A 36 -10.90 -5.02 -0.83
C LEU A 36 -10.84 -3.50 -1.01
N ALA A 37 -11.88 -2.77 -0.61
CA ALA A 37 -11.96 -1.31 -0.77
C ALA A 37 -11.28 -0.53 0.37
N ILE A 38 -11.30 -1.05 1.59
CA ILE A 38 -10.83 -0.34 2.79
C ILE A 38 -9.35 0.15 2.73
N PRO A 39 -8.38 -0.54 2.09
CA PRO A 39 -7.01 -0.05 1.99
C PRO A 39 -6.92 1.27 1.19
N VAL A 40 -7.85 1.50 0.26
CA VAL A 40 -7.88 2.70 -0.58
C VAL A 40 -8.19 3.95 0.25
N ILE A 41 -9.00 3.82 1.32
CA ILE A 41 -9.40 4.93 2.18
C ILE A 41 -8.17 5.50 2.89
N LEU A 42 -7.47 4.67 3.68
CA LEU A 42 -6.27 5.12 4.40
C LEU A 42 -5.19 5.57 3.43
N GLY A 43 -4.97 4.81 2.35
CA GLY A 43 -4.00 5.18 1.32
C GLY A 43 -4.26 6.56 0.75
N SER A 44 -5.51 6.90 0.41
CA SER A 44 -5.87 8.20 -0.14
C SER A 44 -5.62 9.34 0.85
N VAL A 45 -5.98 9.16 2.12
CA VAL A 45 -5.74 10.14 3.18
C VAL A 45 -4.24 10.35 3.39
N LEU A 46 -3.46 9.28 3.44
CA LEU A 46 -2.03 9.34 3.74
C LEU A 46 -1.17 9.90 2.60
N ARG A 47 -1.67 9.98 1.36
CA ARG A 47 -0.93 10.58 0.23
C ARG A 47 -0.45 12.00 0.50
N VAL A 48 -1.29 12.83 1.13
CA VAL A 48 -0.97 14.23 1.45
C VAL A 48 0.13 14.33 2.51
N PRO A 49 -0.02 13.75 3.73
CA PRO A 49 1.02 13.84 4.74
C PRO A 49 2.31 13.14 4.32
N PHE A 50 2.26 12.04 3.55
CA PHE A 50 3.47 11.37 3.07
C PHE A 50 4.19 12.20 2.01
N GLY A 51 3.45 12.89 1.12
CA GLY A 51 4.02 13.85 0.18
C GLY A 51 4.72 15.00 0.91
N TYR A 52 4.09 15.54 1.95
CA TYR A 52 4.69 16.58 2.79
C TYR A 52 5.94 16.06 3.52
N LEU A 53 5.86 14.91 4.17
CA LEU A 53 6.96 14.28 4.89
C LEU A 53 8.15 14.00 3.96
N THR A 54 7.87 13.57 2.73
CA THR A 54 8.90 13.36 1.69
C THR A 54 9.67 14.63 1.37
N ASN A 55 9.04 15.81 1.42
CA ASN A 55 9.73 17.09 1.20
C ASN A 55 10.65 17.46 2.37
N ILE A 56 10.37 16.96 3.58
CA ILE A 56 11.16 17.26 4.79
C ILE A 56 12.33 16.28 4.92
N VAL A 57 12.04 14.97 4.94
CA VAL A 57 13.04 13.93 5.28
C VAL A 57 13.55 13.17 4.06
N GLY A 58 12.96 13.39 2.88
CA GLY A 58 13.34 12.71 1.64
C GLY A 58 12.67 11.35 1.44
N ALA A 59 12.51 10.96 0.17
CA ALA A 59 11.79 9.75 -0.23
C ALA A 59 12.39 8.46 0.32
N LYS A 60 13.73 8.39 0.44
CA LYS A 60 14.44 7.21 0.96
C LYS A 60 13.94 6.82 2.34
N TRP A 61 13.83 7.79 3.25
CA TRP A 61 13.40 7.55 4.62
C TRP A 61 11.91 7.23 4.70
N VAL A 62 11.07 7.90 3.92
CA VAL A 62 9.63 7.61 3.86
C VAL A 62 9.37 6.19 3.35
N PHE A 63 10.07 5.72 2.31
CA PHE A 63 9.97 4.34 1.85
C PHE A 63 10.43 3.35 2.93
N PHE A 64 11.60 3.59 3.53
CA PHE A 64 12.17 2.68 4.53
C PHE A 64 11.26 2.51 5.75
N THR A 65 10.79 3.60 6.35
CA THR A 65 9.90 3.53 7.52
C THR A 65 8.55 2.91 7.17
N SER A 66 8.01 3.22 5.99
CA SER A 66 6.74 2.65 5.54
C SER A 66 6.84 1.14 5.33
N PHE A 67 7.96 0.63 4.82
CA PHE A 67 8.15 -0.82 4.70
C PHE A 67 8.25 -1.51 6.06
N ILE A 68 8.92 -0.91 7.04
CA ILE A 68 8.92 -1.43 8.41
C ILE A 68 7.50 -1.46 8.96
N VAL A 69 6.72 -0.39 8.77
CA VAL A 69 5.32 -0.32 9.21
C VAL A 69 4.45 -1.36 8.50
N LEU A 70 4.69 -1.64 7.22
CA LEU A 70 3.93 -2.63 6.45
C LEU A 70 4.17 -4.08 6.90
N LEU A 71 5.28 -4.38 7.60
CA LEU A 71 5.49 -5.72 8.16
C LEU A 71 4.39 -6.12 9.14
N PHE A 72 3.90 -5.18 9.94
CA PHE A 72 2.87 -5.43 10.94
C PHE A 72 1.52 -5.87 10.35
N PRO A 73 0.87 -5.11 9.45
CA PRO A 73 -0.40 -5.54 8.85
C PRO A 73 -0.25 -6.78 7.98
N ILE A 74 0.91 -7.01 7.35
CA ILE A 74 1.17 -8.26 6.62
C ILE A 74 1.23 -9.44 7.60
N PHE A 75 1.91 -9.29 8.73
CA PHE A 75 1.94 -10.30 9.78
C PHE A 75 0.54 -10.56 10.35
N PHE A 76 -0.22 -9.51 10.71
CA PHE A 76 -1.58 -9.66 11.21
C PHE A 76 -2.53 -10.28 10.19
N LEU A 77 -2.36 -9.97 8.90
CA LEU A 77 -3.12 -10.62 7.82
C LEU A 77 -2.88 -12.13 7.81
N SER A 78 -1.64 -12.59 8.03
CA SER A 78 -1.31 -14.03 8.10
C SER A 78 -1.97 -14.75 9.29
N GLN A 79 -2.35 -13.98 10.31
CA GLN A 79 -2.99 -14.48 11.52
C GLN A 79 -4.48 -14.15 11.55
N ALA A 80 -5.12 -13.78 10.44
CA ALA A 80 -6.51 -13.35 10.46
C ALA A 80 -7.49 -14.54 10.44
N GLN A 81 -8.28 -14.71 11.49
CA GLN A 81 -9.36 -15.73 11.55
C GLN A 81 -10.77 -15.14 11.43
N THR A 82 -10.89 -13.82 11.35
CA THR A 82 -12.20 -13.14 11.32
C THR A 82 -12.25 -12.03 10.26
N PRO A 83 -13.44 -11.70 9.73
CA PRO A 83 -13.61 -10.58 8.80
C PRO A 83 -13.08 -9.25 9.36
N GLY A 84 -13.24 -9.02 10.67
CA GLY A 84 -12.75 -7.81 11.33
C GLY A 84 -11.22 -7.69 11.30
N MET A 85 -10.50 -8.80 11.51
CA MET A 85 -9.03 -8.82 11.41
C MET A 85 -8.54 -8.58 9.97
N LEU A 86 -9.26 -9.10 8.98
CA LEU A 86 -8.98 -8.83 7.56
C LEU A 86 -9.19 -7.35 7.23
N MET A 87 -10.28 -6.75 7.72
CA MET A 87 -10.54 -5.32 7.52
C MET A 87 -9.50 -4.44 8.21
N ALA A 88 -9.11 -4.75 9.45
CA ALA A 88 -8.10 -4.01 10.19
C ALA A 88 -6.73 -4.09 9.48
N SER A 89 -6.32 -5.30 9.08
CA SER A 89 -5.07 -5.50 8.34
C SER A 89 -5.12 -4.77 6.99
N GLY A 90 -6.22 -4.90 6.24
CA GLY A 90 -6.44 -4.21 4.97
C GLY A 90 -6.39 -2.69 5.10
N PHE A 91 -7.01 -2.12 6.13
CA PHE A 91 -6.96 -0.67 6.38
C PHE A 91 -5.51 -0.18 6.48
N PHE A 92 -4.67 -0.83 7.29
CA PHE A 92 -3.26 -0.46 7.45
C PHE A 92 -2.39 -0.77 6.23
N LEU A 93 -2.74 -1.76 5.39
CA LEU A 93 -2.08 -1.95 4.09
C LEU A 93 -2.25 -0.74 3.16
N GLY A 94 -3.19 0.16 3.43
CA GLY A 94 -3.32 1.45 2.76
C GLY A 94 -2.05 2.30 2.79
N VAL A 95 -1.15 2.10 3.76
CA VAL A 95 0.20 2.71 3.78
C VAL A 95 0.96 2.42 2.47
N GLY A 96 0.81 1.21 1.91
CA GLY A 96 1.39 0.83 0.61
C GLY A 96 0.87 1.69 -0.55
N GLY A 97 -0.42 2.04 -0.53
CA GLY A 97 -1.03 2.94 -1.51
C GLY A 97 -0.58 4.40 -1.40
N ALA A 98 -0.17 4.82 -0.20
CA ALA A 98 0.37 6.16 0.03
C ALA A 98 1.83 6.30 -0.45
N ILE A 99 2.68 5.30 -0.21
CA ILE A 99 4.07 5.34 -0.71
C ILE A 99 4.16 5.26 -2.24
N PHE A 100 3.13 4.75 -2.90
CA PHE A 100 3.06 4.81 -4.36
C PHE A 100 3.11 6.26 -4.88
N SER A 101 2.36 7.20 -4.26
CA SER A 101 2.41 8.61 -4.66
C SER A 101 3.75 9.27 -4.35
N VAL A 102 4.45 8.80 -3.31
CA VAL A 102 5.80 9.26 -2.98
C VAL A 102 6.76 8.92 -4.11
N GLY A 103 6.72 7.69 -4.65
CA GLY A 103 7.61 7.32 -5.75
C GLY A 103 7.30 8.06 -7.05
N VAL A 104 6.03 8.20 -7.44
CA VAL A 104 5.62 8.91 -8.68
C VAL A 104 6.06 10.38 -8.68
N THR A 105 6.14 11.01 -7.50
CA THR A 105 6.56 12.41 -7.36
C THR A 105 8.07 12.57 -7.12
N SER A 106 8.74 11.54 -6.61
CA SER A 106 10.16 11.60 -6.25
C SER A 106 11.09 11.09 -7.35
N VAL A 107 10.68 10.05 -8.10
CA VAL A 107 11.49 9.47 -9.19
C VAL A 107 11.81 10.48 -10.30
N PRO A 108 10.86 11.33 -10.78
CA PRO A 108 11.13 12.32 -11.82
C PRO A 108 12.26 13.29 -11.52
N LYS A 109 12.51 13.57 -10.23
CA LYS A 109 13.52 14.55 -9.79
C LYS A 109 14.95 14.12 -10.17
N TYR A 110 15.15 12.83 -10.46
CA TYR A 110 16.44 12.28 -10.87
C TYR A 110 16.62 12.22 -12.40
N PHE A 111 15.62 12.63 -13.19
CA PHE A 111 15.65 12.53 -14.65
C PHE A 111 15.50 13.90 -15.32
N PRO A 112 16.11 14.12 -16.50
CA PRO A 112 15.90 15.34 -17.28
C PRO A 112 14.45 15.42 -17.78
N LYS A 113 13.93 16.64 -17.98
CA LYS A 113 12.51 16.91 -18.33
C LYS A 113 11.96 16.03 -19.47
N GLY A 114 12.76 15.79 -20.51
CA GLY A 114 12.36 14.95 -21.66
C GLY A 114 12.22 13.44 -21.37
N LYS A 115 12.71 12.96 -20.21
CA LYS A 115 12.63 11.55 -19.79
C LYS A 115 11.67 11.31 -18.62
N VAL A 116 11.05 12.35 -18.08
CA VAL A 116 10.15 12.25 -16.91
C VAL A 116 8.96 11.33 -17.18
N GLY A 117 8.35 11.42 -18.37
CA GLY A 117 7.23 10.55 -18.75
C GLY A 117 7.61 9.07 -18.74
N LEU A 118 8.75 8.73 -19.37
CA LEU A 118 9.27 7.37 -19.37
C LEU A 118 9.65 6.90 -17.96
N ALA A 119 10.31 7.76 -17.18
CA ALA A 119 10.74 7.43 -15.81
C ALA A 119 9.58 7.19 -14.84
N ASN A 120 8.43 7.84 -15.05
CA ASN A 120 7.21 7.57 -14.28
C ASN A 120 6.38 6.40 -14.82
N GLY A 121 6.52 6.08 -16.11
CA GLY A 121 5.84 4.95 -16.72
C GLY A 121 6.45 3.59 -16.33
N ILE A 122 7.72 3.58 -15.94
CA ILE A 122 8.47 2.39 -15.46
C ILE A 122 8.40 2.27 -13.95
#